data_AF-A0A3A4RWJ5-F1
#
_entry.id   AF-A0A3A4RWJ5-F1
#
_cell.length_a   1.000
_cell.length_b   1.000
_cell.length_c   1.000
_cell.angle_alpha   90.00
_cell.angle_beta   90.00
_cell.angle_gamma   90.00
#
_symmetry.space_group_name_H-M   'P 1'
#
loop_
_entity.id
_entity.type
_entity.pdbx_description
1 polymer ?
#
loop_
_entity_poly.entity_id
_entity_poly.type
_entity_poly.pdbx_seq_one_letter_code
_entity_poly.pdbx_strand_id
1 'polypeptide(L)'
;MSRLKLWLGVLMVFILGAAAGSFGIIQYHQHRFGHIMGVPGEGPVMPFPPKVMLPRLLDRLDQELNLTASQKKKIRIILEDAMNSFETFRAEYHPQMIAIKEKADARIKALLQPDQIGKFNDMTKRFRKHPPPPPPMSGFQGEMMDGPPPEFMMGGMERQLHLKPEQREKVRAILDENFSQRREALMKLKLGETGTHGGIKQKISELNKETEKKLQPILDADQLGILRKIMDENTEPRHDW
;
A
#
# COMPACT_ATOMS: atom_id res chain seq x y z
N MET A 1 -28.41 -58.35 10.99
CA MET A 1 -27.52 -57.52 10.12
C MET A 1 -26.08 -57.68 10.60
N SER A 2 -25.11 -57.88 9.71
CA SER A 2 -23.70 -57.96 10.11
C SER A 2 -23.19 -56.57 10.53
N ARG A 3 -22.36 -56.52 11.57
CA ARG A 3 -21.76 -55.27 12.08
C ARG A 3 -21.03 -54.49 10.98
N LEU A 4 -20.52 -55.19 9.97
CA LEU A 4 -19.90 -54.62 8.77
C LEU A 4 -20.87 -53.71 7.99
N LYS A 5 -22.13 -54.13 7.80
CA LYS A 5 -23.14 -53.34 7.09
C LYS A 5 -23.54 -52.08 7.86
N LEU A 6 -23.52 -52.16 9.19
CA LEU A 6 -23.75 -51.02 10.09
C LEU A 6 -22.61 -50.00 10.00
N TRP A 7 -21.36 -50.45 10.06
CA TRP A 7 -20.19 -49.58 9.89
C TRP A 7 -20.12 -48.96 8.48
N LEU A 8 -20.50 -49.71 7.45
CA LEU A 8 -20.54 -49.19 6.08
C LEU A 8 -21.56 -48.05 5.94
N GLY A 9 -22.72 -48.19 6.57
CA GLY A 9 -23.75 -47.15 6.59
C GLY A 9 -23.27 -45.87 7.29
N VAL A 10 -22.61 -46.01 8.45
CA VAL A 10 -22.04 -44.86 9.19
C VAL A 10 -20.94 -44.16 8.39
N LEU A 11 -20.04 -44.93 7.76
CA LEU A 11 -18.98 -44.37 6.92
C LEU A 11 -19.56 -43.57 5.73
N MET A 12 -20.60 -44.10 5.11
CA MET A 12 -21.25 -43.47 3.96
C MET A 12 -21.87 -42.11 4.34
N VAL A 13 -22.54 -42.02 5.49
CA VAL A 13 -23.07 -40.74 6.01
C VAL A 13 -21.95 -39.72 6.24
N PHE A 14 -20.79 -40.17 6.73
CA PHE A 14 -19.64 -39.29 6.97
C PHE A 14 -19.03 -38.74 5.67
N ILE A 15 -18.91 -39.60 4.64
CA ILE A 15 -18.41 -39.19 3.32
C ILE A 15 -19.38 -38.21 2.65
N LEU A 16 -20.69 -38.47 2.72
CA LEU A 16 -21.72 -37.56 2.21
C LEU A 16 -21.71 -36.21 2.95
N GLY A 17 -21.54 -36.22 4.28
CA GLY A 17 -21.38 -35.02 5.08
C GLY A 17 -20.12 -34.22 4.73
N ALA A 18 -18.99 -34.90 4.53
CA ALA A 18 -17.74 -34.26 4.11
C ALA A 18 -17.83 -33.69 2.69
N ALA A 19 -18.47 -34.40 1.76
CA ALA A 19 -18.70 -33.92 0.39
C ALA A 19 -19.62 -32.69 0.38
N ALA A 20 -20.74 -32.74 1.10
CA ALA A 20 -21.67 -31.61 1.22
C ALA A 20 -21.01 -30.41 1.92
N GLY A 21 -20.23 -30.64 2.98
CA GLY A 21 -19.46 -29.61 3.67
C GLY A 21 -18.39 -28.98 2.78
N SER A 22 -17.65 -29.79 2.02
CA SER A 22 -16.62 -29.31 1.08
C SER A 22 -17.24 -28.50 -0.06
N PHE A 23 -18.36 -28.96 -0.62
CA PHE A 23 -19.08 -28.25 -1.67
C PHE A 23 -19.66 -26.92 -1.15
N GLY A 24 -20.23 -26.93 0.06
CA GLY A 24 -20.68 -25.73 0.74
C GLY A 24 -19.55 -24.73 0.98
N ILE A 25 -18.36 -25.19 1.40
CA ILE A 25 -17.18 -24.34 1.60
C ILE A 25 -16.66 -23.78 0.27
N ILE A 26 -16.59 -24.59 -0.80
CA ILE A 26 -16.14 -24.13 -2.14
C ILE A 26 -17.09 -23.06 -2.67
N GLN A 27 -18.39 -23.29 -2.60
CA GLN A 27 -19.40 -22.33 -3.08
C GLN A 27 -19.50 -21.09 -2.19
N TYR A 28 -19.36 -21.24 -0.86
CA TYR A 28 -19.27 -20.12 0.09
C TYR A 28 -18.01 -19.28 -0.13
N HIS A 29 -16.86 -19.90 -0.41
CA HIS A 29 -15.63 -19.19 -0.76
C HIS A 29 -15.74 -18.47 -2.11
N GLN A 30 -16.35 -19.08 -3.12
CA GLN A 30 -16.57 -18.43 -4.42
C GLN A 30 -17.50 -17.22 -4.33
N HIS A 31 -18.56 -17.27 -3.50
CA HIS A 31 -19.50 -16.15 -3.36
C HIS A 31 -19.11 -15.08 -2.33
N ARG A 32 -18.45 -15.43 -1.21
CA ARG A 32 -18.11 -14.45 -0.15
C ARG A 32 -16.66 -13.96 -0.17
N PHE A 33 -15.69 -14.76 -0.59
CA PHE A 33 -14.29 -14.32 -0.55
C PHE A 33 -13.84 -13.53 -1.77
N GLY A 34 -14.57 -13.59 -2.89
CA GLY A 34 -14.30 -12.72 -4.05
C GLY A 34 -14.58 -11.22 -3.81
N HIS A 35 -15.31 -10.88 -2.73
CA HIS A 35 -15.72 -9.51 -2.40
C HIS A 35 -14.94 -8.87 -1.24
N ILE A 36 -14.22 -9.64 -0.42
CA ILE A 36 -13.47 -9.11 0.74
C ILE A 36 -12.01 -8.83 0.37
N MET A 37 -11.46 -9.61 -0.54
CA MET A 37 -10.23 -9.31 -1.26
C MET A 37 -10.57 -9.56 -2.72
N GLY A 38 -10.20 -8.64 -3.64
CA GLY A 38 -10.41 -8.86 -5.07
C GLY A 38 -10.00 -10.27 -5.48
N VAL A 39 -10.61 -10.79 -6.55
CA VAL A 39 -10.27 -12.05 -7.23
C VAL A 39 -8.83 -12.47 -6.89
N PRO A 40 -8.56 -13.70 -6.38
CA PRO A 40 -7.21 -14.12 -6.01
C PRO A 40 -6.22 -13.81 -7.15
N GLY A 41 -5.49 -12.70 -7.03
CA GLY A 41 -4.51 -12.23 -8.01
C GLY A 41 -4.78 -10.93 -8.73
N GLU A 42 -5.79 -10.19 -8.29
CA GLU A 42 -6.03 -8.79 -8.63
C GLU A 42 -5.90 -7.98 -7.34
N GLY A 43 -4.76 -7.31 -7.18
CA GLY A 43 -4.44 -6.52 -5.99
C GLY A 43 -5.48 -5.43 -5.69
N PRO A 44 -5.50 -4.90 -4.46
CA PRO A 44 -6.49 -3.92 -4.06
C PRO A 44 -6.10 -2.53 -4.56
N VAL A 45 -6.75 -2.10 -5.63
CA VAL A 45 -6.91 -0.66 -5.94
C VAL A 45 -8.39 -0.45 -6.27
N MET A 46 -9.24 -0.47 -5.24
CA MET A 46 -10.64 -0.11 -5.42
C MET A 46 -10.87 1.33 -4.95
N PRO A 47 -11.52 2.19 -5.76
CA PRO A 47 -11.93 3.53 -5.34
C PRO A 47 -13.05 3.49 -4.30
N PHE A 48 -13.74 2.36 -4.14
CA PHE A 48 -14.78 2.17 -3.12
C PHE A 48 -14.48 0.95 -2.24
N PRO A 49 -14.72 1.05 -0.91
CA PRO A 49 -14.56 -0.08 -0.01
C PRO A 49 -15.60 -1.17 -0.35
N PRO A 50 -15.32 -2.46 -0.06
CA PRO A 50 -16.26 -3.54 -0.33
C PRO A 50 -17.55 -3.40 0.49
N LYS A 51 -18.68 -3.98 0.03
CA LYS A 51 -19.99 -3.90 0.72
C LYS A 51 -19.95 -4.24 2.21
N VAL A 52 -19.05 -5.14 2.61
CA VAL A 52 -18.84 -5.51 4.02
C VAL A 52 -18.39 -4.36 4.91
N MET A 53 -17.84 -3.29 4.33
CA MET A 53 -17.41 -2.08 5.02
C MET A 53 -18.46 -0.96 5.03
N LEU A 54 -19.59 -1.15 4.33
CA LEU A 54 -20.67 -0.17 4.29
C LEU A 54 -21.14 0.29 5.68
N PRO A 55 -21.35 -0.60 6.67
CA PRO A 55 -21.74 -0.17 8.02
C PRO A 55 -20.70 0.75 8.66
N ARG A 56 -19.40 0.42 8.52
CA ARG A 56 -18.31 1.23 9.07
C ARG A 56 -18.22 2.61 8.42
N LEU A 57 -18.40 2.69 7.10
CA LEU A 57 -18.41 3.95 6.38
C LEU A 57 -19.61 4.82 6.83
N LEU A 58 -20.78 4.21 6.94
CA LEU A 58 -21.99 4.91 7.37
C LEU A 58 -21.89 5.39 8.81
N ASP A 59 -21.32 4.59 9.72
CA ASP A 59 -21.09 4.97 11.11
C ASP A 59 -20.06 6.09 11.24
N ARG A 60 -19.03 6.09 10.40
CA ARG A 60 -18.07 7.20 10.34
C ARG A 60 -18.72 8.50 9.87
N LEU A 61 -19.52 8.45 8.80
CA LEU A 61 -20.27 9.61 8.32
C LEU A 61 -21.26 10.12 9.37
N ASP A 62 -21.89 9.22 10.10
CA ASP A 62 -22.79 9.54 11.21
C ASP A 62 -22.06 10.29 12.34
N GLN A 63 -20.88 9.82 12.74
CA GLN A 63 -20.05 10.44 13.76
C GLN A 63 -19.51 11.81 13.35
N GLU A 64 -19.00 11.93 12.12
CA GLU A 64 -18.36 13.17 11.64
C GLU A 64 -19.40 14.25 11.28
N LEU A 65 -20.57 13.86 10.77
CA LEU A 65 -21.59 14.78 10.25
C LEU A 65 -22.83 14.90 11.16
N ASN A 66 -22.89 14.13 12.26
CA ASN A 66 -24.01 14.09 13.19
C ASN A 66 -25.35 13.86 12.47
N LEU A 67 -25.45 12.75 11.73
CA LEU A 67 -26.60 12.50 10.86
C LEU A 67 -27.87 12.20 11.68
N THR A 68 -29.00 12.75 11.25
CA THR A 68 -30.31 12.32 11.75
C THR A 68 -30.63 10.91 11.25
N ALA A 69 -31.51 10.18 11.94
CA ALA A 69 -31.97 8.86 11.51
C ALA A 69 -32.51 8.83 10.06
N SER A 70 -33.19 9.91 9.64
CA SER A 70 -33.70 10.08 8.28
C SER A 70 -32.57 10.25 7.26
N GLN A 71 -31.55 11.06 7.58
CA GLN A 71 -30.37 11.24 6.74
C GLN A 71 -29.56 9.95 6.63
N LYS A 72 -29.31 9.26 7.75
CA LYS A 72 -28.59 7.98 7.78
C LYS A 72 -29.25 6.93 6.88
N LYS A 73 -30.58 6.83 6.91
CA LYS A 73 -31.36 5.93 6.03
C LYS A 73 -31.20 6.28 4.55
N LYS A 74 -31.27 7.57 4.19
CA LYS A 74 -31.12 8.02 2.79
C LYS A 74 -29.70 7.80 2.27
N ILE A 75 -28.68 8.16 3.06
CA ILE A 75 -27.27 7.98 2.71
C ILE A 75 -26.94 6.50 2.53
N ARG A 76 -27.49 5.63 3.38
CA ARG A 76 -27.35 4.19 3.23
C ARG A 76 -27.81 3.70 1.86
N ILE A 77 -28.98 4.13 1.40
CA ILE A 77 -29.52 3.74 0.08
C ILE A 77 -28.58 4.19 -1.04
N ILE A 78 -28.07 5.43 -0.96
CA ILE A 78 -27.13 5.98 -1.96
C ILE A 78 -25.83 5.15 -2.01
N LEU A 79 -25.27 4.82 -0.84
CA LEU A 79 -24.04 4.03 -0.77
C LEU A 79 -24.25 2.59 -1.25
N GLU A 80 -25.39 1.96 -0.94
CA GLU A 80 -25.75 0.63 -1.43
C GLU A 80 -25.87 0.62 -2.97
N ASP A 81 -26.52 1.62 -3.55
CA ASP A 81 -26.67 1.76 -5.00
C ASP A 81 -25.34 2.00 -5.70
N ALA A 82 -24.49 2.87 -5.14
CA ALA A 82 -23.13 3.10 -5.66
C ALA A 82 -22.31 1.80 -5.64
N MET A 83 -22.34 1.06 -4.53
CA MET A 83 -21.62 -0.21 -4.41
C MET A 83 -22.14 -1.27 -5.41
N ASN A 84 -23.46 -1.36 -5.63
CA ASN A 84 -24.03 -2.23 -6.65
C ASN A 84 -23.52 -1.86 -8.05
N SER A 85 -23.52 -0.56 -8.37
CA SER A 85 -23.05 -0.05 -9.66
C SER A 85 -21.57 -0.40 -9.90
N PHE A 86 -20.73 -0.29 -8.88
CA PHE A 86 -19.32 -0.71 -8.95
C PHE A 86 -19.16 -2.22 -9.15
N GLU A 87 -19.97 -3.05 -8.50
CA GLU A 87 -19.94 -4.50 -8.70
C GLU A 87 -20.36 -4.89 -10.12
N THR A 88 -21.41 -4.27 -10.65
CA THR A 88 -21.84 -4.46 -12.05
C THR A 88 -20.74 -4.05 -13.02
N PHE A 89 -20.16 -2.86 -12.84
CA PHE A 89 -19.03 -2.41 -13.65
C PHE A 89 -17.86 -3.40 -13.59
N ARG A 90 -17.49 -3.87 -12.39
CA ARG A 90 -16.43 -4.88 -12.26
C ARG A 90 -16.76 -6.15 -13.02
N ALA A 91 -17.97 -6.68 -12.88
CA ALA A 91 -18.39 -7.91 -13.55
C ALA A 91 -18.33 -7.78 -15.07
N GLU A 92 -18.70 -6.62 -15.62
CA GLU A 92 -18.70 -6.34 -17.05
C GLU A 92 -17.28 -6.24 -17.64
N TYR A 93 -16.38 -5.55 -16.96
CA TYR A 93 -15.04 -5.25 -17.49
C TYR A 93 -13.94 -6.21 -17.03
N HIS A 94 -14.15 -6.98 -15.96
CA HIS A 94 -13.17 -7.96 -15.48
C HIS A 94 -12.73 -8.97 -16.55
N PRO A 95 -13.61 -9.54 -17.40
CA PRO A 95 -13.19 -10.42 -18.49
C PRO A 95 -12.22 -9.74 -19.47
N GLN A 96 -12.43 -8.45 -19.75
CA GLN A 96 -11.57 -7.68 -20.64
C GLN A 96 -10.19 -7.44 -20.01
N MET A 97 -10.14 -7.14 -18.71
CA MET A 97 -8.88 -7.00 -17.97
C MET A 97 -8.07 -8.30 -17.99
N ILE A 98 -8.73 -9.44 -17.76
CA ILE A 98 -8.09 -10.76 -17.84
C ILE A 98 -7.54 -11.00 -19.25
N ALA A 99 -8.32 -10.74 -20.30
CA ALA A 99 -7.87 -10.91 -21.67
C ALA A 99 -6.65 -10.04 -22.02
N ILE A 100 -6.61 -8.80 -21.56
CA ILE A 100 -5.45 -7.90 -21.73
C ILE A 100 -4.21 -8.49 -21.05
N LYS A 101 -4.35 -8.96 -19.81
CA LYS A 101 -3.27 -9.58 -19.04
C LYS A 101 -2.75 -10.85 -19.73
N GLU A 102 -3.64 -11.73 -20.19
CA GLU A 102 -3.26 -12.96 -20.88
C GLU A 102 -2.54 -12.68 -22.20
N LYS A 103 -3.02 -11.68 -22.96
CA LYS A 103 -2.35 -11.23 -24.19
C LYS A 103 -0.95 -10.67 -23.90
N ALA A 104 -0.79 -9.90 -22.83
CA ALA A 104 0.51 -9.40 -22.40
C ALA A 104 1.45 -10.56 -21.96
N ASP A 105 0.95 -11.47 -21.12
CA ASP A 105 1.68 -12.67 -20.67
C ASP A 105 2.17 -13.49 -21.87
N ALA A 106 1.34 -13.68 -22.90
CA ALA A 106 1.70 -14.40 -24.12
C ALA A 106 2.81 -13.69 -24.92
N ARG A 107 2.71 -12.36 -25.08
CA ARG A 107 3.74 -11.55 -25.75
C ARG A 107 5.07 -11.58 -25.02
N ILE A 108 5.06 -11.55 -23.69
CA ILE A 108 6.27 -11.67 -22.88
C ILE A 108 6.89 -13.05 -23.09
N LYS A 109 6.11 -14.12 -22.95
CA LYS A 109 6.59 -15.51 -23.13
C LYS A 109 7.23 -15.75 -24.50
N ALA A 110 6.72 -15.12 -25.56
CA ALA A 110 7.29 -15.22 -26.91
C ALA A 110 8.72 -14.65 -27.03
N LEU A 111 9.14 -13.79 -26.08
CA LEU A 111 10.48 -13.18 -26.04
C LEU A 111 11.43 -13.90 -25.07
N LEU A 112 10.93 -14.85 -24.29
CA LEU A 112 11.71 -15.54 -23.26
C LEU A 112 12.36 -16.81 -23.82
N GLN A 113 13.56 -17.10 -23.32
CA GLN A 113 14.20 -18.40 -23.55
C GLN A 113 13.45 -19.52 -22.79
N PRO A 114 13.52 -20.79 -23.25
CA PRO A 114 12.78 -21.89 -22.64
C PRO A 114 12.99 -22.05 -21.12
N ASP A 115 14.21 -21.80 -20.64
CA ASP A 115 14.59 -21.86 -19.22
C ASP A 115 14.01 -20.69 -18.39
N GLN A 116 13.67 -19.57 -19.03
CA GLN A 116 13.09 -18.39 -18.39
C GLN A 116 11.57 -18.49 -18.23
N ILE A 117 10.89 -19.25 -19.11
CA ILE A 117 9.42 -19.39 -19.10
C ILE A 117 8.92 -19.97 -17.76
N GLY A 118 9.63 -20.95 -17.20
CA GLY A 118 9.31 -21.53 -15.89
C GLY A 118 9.32 -20.48 -14.78
N LYS A 119 10.41 -19.68 -14.71
CA LYS A 119 10.55 -18.60 -13.72
C LYS A 119 9.46 -17.53 -13.88
N PHE A 120 9.11 -17.18 -15.12
CA PHE A 120 8.05 -16.23 -15.41
C PHE A 120 6.68 -16.74 -14.96
N ASN A 121 6.35 -18.00 -15.24
CA ASN A 121 5.10 -18.61 -14.79
C ASN A 121 4.99 -18.64 -13.26
N ASP A 122 6.07 -19.00 -12.57
CA ASP A 122 6.11 -19.01 -11.10
C ASP A 122 6.01 -17.60 -10.51
N MET A 123 6.62 -16.62 -11.15
CA MET A 123 6.49 -15.21 -10.80
C MET A 123 5.03 -14.75 -10.95
N THR A 124 4.40 -14.97 -12.10
CA THR A 124 3.00 -14.60 -12.34
C THR A 124 2.04 -15.33 -11.40
N LYS A 125 2.30 -16.61 -11.09
CA LYS A 125 1.51 -17.39 -10.11
C LYS A 125 1.65 -16.84 -8.70
N ARG A 126 2.86 -16.41 -8.30
CA ARG A 126 3.10 -15.74 -7.00
C ARG A 126 2.36 -14.41 -6.92
N PHE A 127 2.45 -13.57 -7.95
CA PHE A 127 1.69 -12.32 -8.02
C PHE A 127 0.16 -12.53 -8.01
N ARG A 128 -0.31 -13.66 -8.55
CA ARG A 128 -1.74 -14.02 -8.45
C ARG A 128 -2.14 -14.53 -7.06
N LYS A 129 -1.30 -15.27 -6.36
CA LYS A 129 -1.65 -15.76 -5.01
C LYS A 129 -1.46 -14.70 -3.93
N HIS A 130 -0.45 -13.87 -4.13
CA HIS A 130 -0.04 -12.79 -3.25
C HIS A 130 0.15 -11.58 -4.14
N PRO A 131 -0.93 -10.83 -4.45
CA PRO A 131 -0.74 -9.50 -5.02
C PRO A 131 0.24 -8.76 -4.10
N PRO A 132 1.15 -7.94 -4.68
CA PRO A 132 2.01 -7.13 -3.83
C PRO A 132 1.09 -6.37 -2.87
N PRO A 133 1.44 -6.26 -1.59
CA PRO A 133 0.65 -5.46 -0.67
C PRO A 133 0.40 -4.11 -1.34
N PRO A 134 -0.82 -3.53 -1.22
CA PRO A 134 -0.99 -2.14 -1.62
C PRO A 134 0.17 -1.37 -0.99
N PRO A 135 0.82 -0.45 -1.73
CA PRO A 135 1.87 0.38 -1.14
C PRO A 135 1.28 0.89 0.17
N PRO A 136 1.95 0.69 1.32
CA PRO A 136 1.28 0.92 2.58
C PRO A 136 0.74 2.35 2.55
N MET A 137 -0.53 2.56 2.89
CA MET A 137 -1.06 3.93 2.98
C MET A 137 -0.40 4.67 4.17
N SER A 138 0.27 3.93 5.08
CA SER A 138 1.26 4.44 6.03
C SER A 138 2.73 4.21 5.58
N GLY A 139 2.92 3.94 4.29
CA GLY A 139 4.12 3.37 3.66
C GLY A 139 5.09 4.39 3.08
N PHE A 140 4.83 5.67 3.34
CA PHE A 140 5.87 6.68 3.39
C PHE A 140 6.66 6.65 4.72
N GLN A 141 6.52 5.63 5.59
CA GLN A 141 7.14 5.63 6.92
C GLN A 141 8.06 4.43 7.24
N GLY A 142 7.90 3.28 6.56
CA GLY A 142 8.70 2.07 6.84
C GLY A 142 10.00 1.98 6.04
N GLU A 143 9.93 2.22 4.73
CA GLU A 143 11.11 2.31 3.85
C GLU A 143 11.67 3.74 3.75
N MET A 144 10.95 4.75 4.28
CA MET A 144 11.46 6.13 4.41
C MET A 144 11.85 6.52 5.85
N MET A 145 12.24 5.57 6.70
CA MET A 145 13.12 5.98 7.81
C MET A 145 14.36 6.69 7.22
N ASP A 146 14.89 6.15 6.11
CA ASP A 146 16.02 6.72 5.37
C ASP A 146 15.67 8.05 4.64
N GLY A 147 14.39 8.43 4.56
CA GLY A 147 13.90 9.57 3.76
C GLY A 147 13.81 9.23 2.27
N PRO A 148 13.13 10.07 1.45
CA PRO A 148 13.19 9.93 0.00
C PRO A 148 14.66 10.04 -0.47
N PRO A 149 15.10 9.28 -1.49
CA PRO A 149 16.44 9.40 -2.04
C PRO A 149 16.76 10.87 -2.38
N PRO A 150 18.02 11.32 -2.25
CA PRO A 150 18.39 12.71 -2.53
C PRO A 150 17.92 13.21 -3.89
N GLU A 151 17.84 12.34 -4.91
CA GLU A 151 17.30 12.67 -6.23
C GLU A 151 15.84 13.15 -6.20
N PHE A 152 15.01 12.52 -5.35
CA PHE A 152 13.61 12.90 -5.18
C PHE A 152 13.47 14.23 -4.43
N MET A 153 14.31 14.47 -3.42
CA MET A 153 14.35 15.75 -2.70
C MET A 153 14.85 16.88 -3.59
N MET A 154 15.89 16.63 -4.38
CA MET A 154 16.45 17.57 -5.34
C MET A 154 15.43 18.00 -6.38
N GLY A 155 14.61 17.09 -6.91
CA GLY A 155 13.55 17.46 -7.87
C GLY A 155 12.49 18.42 -7.28
N GLY A 156 12.23 18.35 -5.98
CA GLY A 156 11.37 19.32 -5.27
C GLY A 156 12.08 20.65 -5.05
N MET A 157 13.29 20.60 -4.49
CA MET A 157 14.09 21.78 -4.15
C MET A 157 14.51 22.58 -5.39
N GLU A 158 14.87 21.94 -6.49
CA GLU A 158 15.22 22.62 -7.75
C GLU A 158 14.05 23.46 -8.28
N ARG A 159 12.83 22.93 -8.19
CA ARG A 159 11.62 23.63 -8.65
C ARG A 159 11.21 24.76 -7.72
N GLN A 160 11.36 24.58 -6.40
CA GLN A 160 10.90 25.53 -5.39
C GLN A 160 11.93 26.62 -5.09
N LEU A 161 13.21 26.28 -5.11
CA LEU A 161 14.33 27.20 -4.85
C LEU A 161 14.92 27.82 -6.12
N HIS A 162 14.49 27.36 -7.30
CA HIS A 162 15.01 27.84 -8.60
C HIS A 162 16.56 27.80 -8.66
N LEU A 163 17.15 26.69 -8.22
CA LEU A 163 18.61 26.55 -8.09
C LEU A 163 19.32 26.70 -9.44
N LYS A 164 20.41 27.48 -9.46
CA LYS A 164 21.33 27.53 -10.60
C LYS A 164 22.08 26.20 -10.75
N PRO A 165 22.56 25.83 -11.95
CA PRO A 165 23.33 24.59 -12.15
C PRO A 165 24.53 24.44 -11.19
N GLU A 166 25.24 25.53 -10.91
CA GLU A 166 26.39 25.53 -9.98
C GLU A 166 25.98 25.38 -8.50
N GLN A 167 24.80 25.88 -8.12
CA GLN A 167 24.25 25.69 -6.78
C GLN A 167 23.76 24.25 -6.63
N ARG A 168 23.12 23.71 -7.67
CA ARG A 168 22.56 22.35 -7.70
C ARG A 168 23.58 21.29 -7.31
N GLU A 169 24.77 21.30 -7.90
CA GLU A 169 25.80 20.31 -7.59
C GLU A 169 26.27 20.39 -6.13
N LYS A 170 26.44 21.61 -5.60
CA LYS A 170 26.85 21.83 -4.20
C LYS A 170 25.75 21.43 -3.22
N VAL A 171 24.50 21.78 -3.51
CA VAL A 171 23.33 21.38 -2.70
C VAL A 171 23.18 19.86 -2.70
N ARG A 172 23.32 19.21 -3.86
CA ARG A 172 23.24 17.75 -3.98
C ARG A 172 24.27 17.06 -3.11
N ALA A 173 25.54 17.48 -3.17
CA ALA A 173 26.61 16.88 -2.37
C ALA A 173 26.33 16.96 -0.86
N ILE A 174 25.76 18.08 -0.39
CA ILE A 174 25.38 18.26 1.02
C ILE A 174 24.21 17.36 1.41
N LEU A 175 23.21 17.20 0.53
CA LEU A 175 22.07 16.32 0.79
C LEU A 175 22.45 14.83 0.77
N ASP A 176 23.36 14.43 -0.12
CA ASP A 176 23.89 13.06 -0.19
C ASP A 176 24.65 12.70 1.10
N GLU A 177 25.44 13.63 1.63
CA GLU A 177 26.14 13.49 2.92
C GLU A 177 25.14 13.36 4.08
N ASN A 178 24.16 14.26 4.17
CA ASN A 178 23.12 14.22 5.19
C ASN A 178 22.33 12.90 5.17
N PHE A 179 21.92 12.46 3.99
CA PHE A 179 21.18 11.23 3.79
C PHE A 179 21.97 10.02 4.28
N SER A 180 23.27 9.97 3.95
CA SER A 180 24.17 8.90 4.39
C SER A 180 24.32 8.86 5.92
N GLN A 181 24.52 10.02 6.56
CA GLN A 181 24.64 10.13 8.01
C GLN A 181 23.34 9.76 8.74
N ARG A 182 22.19 10.15 8.19
CA ARG A 182 20.87 9.79 8.72
C ARG A 182 20.62 8.29 8.62
N ARG A 183 20.98 7.68 7.48
CA ARG A 183 20.87 6.23 7.26
C ARG A 183 21.75 5.45 8.24
N GLU A 184 22.97 5.90 8.48
CA GLU A 184 23.87 5.26 9.45
C GLU A 184 23.31 5.33 10.87
N ALA A 185 22.81 6.50 11.30
CA ALA A 185 22.20 6.67 12.62
C ALA A 185 20.98 5.75 12.81
N LEU A 186 20.19 5.56 11.75
CA LEU A 186 19.03 4.66 11.75
C LEU A 186 19.40 3.19 11.74
N MET A 187 20.46 2.80 11.04
CA MET A 187 20.98 1.43 11.10
C MET A 187 21.47 1.09 12.50
N LYS A 188 22.20 2.00 13.16
CA LYS A 188 22.65 1.84 14.55
C LYS A 188 21.50 1.67 15.53
N LEU A 189 20.39 2.39 15.33
CA LEU A 189 19.16 2.19 16.12
C LEU A 189 18.55 0.80 15.88
N LYS A 190 18.46 0.35 14.62
CA LYS A 190 17.91 -0.98 14.27
C LYS A 190 18.75 -2.12 14.87
N LEU A 191 20.05 -1.93 14.98
CA LEU A 191 20.99 -2.88 15.57
C LEU A 191 21.01 -2.83 17.11
N GLY A 192 20.27 -1.89 17.73
CA GLY A 192 20.25 -1.71 19.18
C GLY A 192 21.53 -1.08 19.75
N GLU A 193 22.39 -0.51 18.89
CA GLU A 193 23.68 0.08 19.27
C GLU A 193 23.54 1.52 19.79
N THR A 194 22.45 2.20 19.45
CA THR A 194 22.13 3.56 19.91
C THR A 194 20.75 3.59 20.56
N GLY A 195 20.60 4.43 21.60
CA GLY A 195 19.46 4.45 22.53
C GLY A 195 18.06 4.69 21.95
N THR A 196 17.11 5.01 22.83
CA THR A 196 15.65 5.02 22.57
C THR A 196 15.22 5.85 21.34
N HIS A 197 13.98 5.61 20.87
CA HIS A 197 13.33 6.39 19.80
C HIS A 197 13.34 7.93 20.01
N GLY A 198 13.57 8.43 21.22
CA GLY A 198 13.79 9.85 21.49
C GLY A 198 15.15 10.36 21.00
N GLY A 199 16.21 9.55 21.15
CA GLY A 199 17.57 9.93 20.75
C GLY A 199 17.76 10.05 19.24
N ILE A 200 17.05 9.22 18.46
CA ILE A 200 17.11 9.32 16.99
C ILE A 200 16.46 10.61 16.46
N LYS A 201 15.37 11.07 17.08
CA LYS A 201 14.74 12.35 16.71
C LYS A 201 15.68 13.52 16.94
N GLN A 202 16.37 13.53 18.08
CA GLN A 202 17.38 14.55 18.38
C GLN A 202 18.52 14.50 17.36
N LYS A 203 19.02 13.30 17.04
CA LYS A 203 20.10 13.14 16.06
C LYS A 203 19.72 13.63 14.66
N ILE A 204 18.50 13.33 14.21
CA ILE A 204 17.98 13.82 12.93
C ILE A 204 17.85 15.36 12.94
N SER A 205 17.40 15.96 14.05
CA SER A 205 17.32 17.42 14.18
C SER A 205 18.70 18.08 14.11
N GLU A 206 19.71 17.51 14.75
CA GLU A 206 21.10 17.99 14.68
C GLU A 206 21.64 17.93 13.25
N LEU A 207 21.41 16.83 12.54
CA LEU A 207 21.81 16.66 11.13
C LEU A 207 21.13 17.69 10.21
N ASN A 208 19.85 17.98 10.44
CA ASN A 208 19.13 19.01 9.69
C ASN A 208 19.70 20.41 9.92
N LYS A 209 20.03 20.77 11.17
CA LYS A 209 20.68 22.05 11.51
C LYS A 209 22.06 22.19 10.87
N GLU A 210 22.85 21.12 10.87
CA GLU A 210 24.15 21.10 10.21
C GLU A 210 24.00 21.29 8.69
N THR A 211 23.02 20.62 8.09
CA THR A 211 22.71 20.72 6.66
C THR A 211 22.32 22.14 6.28
N GLU A 212 21.45 22.78 7.06
CA GLU A 212 21.08 24.19 6.84
C GLU A 212 22.32 25.10 6.89
N LYS A 213 23.21 24.91 7.87
CA LYS A 213 24.44 25.68 8.01
C LYS A 213 25.38 25.51 6.80
N LYS A 214 25.46 24.30 6.24
CA LYS A 214 26.23 24.01 5.01
C LYS A 214 25.60 24.64 3.76
N LEU A 215 24.27 24.80 3.75
CA LEU A 215 23.53 25.38 2.61
C LEU A 215 23.50 26.92 2.62
N GLN A 216 23.65 27.57 3.77
CA GLN A 216 23.67 29.03 3.91
C GLN A 216 24.63 29.78 2.97
N PRO A 217 25.90 29.36 2.75
CA PRO A 217 26.79 30.06 1.82
C PRO A 217 26.45 29.80 0.33
N ILE A 218 25.54 28.88 0.03
CA ILE A 218 25.18 28.47 -1.34
C ILE A 218 23.85 29.08 -1.77
N LEU A 219 22.92 29.25 -0.82
CA LEU A 219 21.58 29.76 -1.05
C LEU A 219 21.46 31.24 -0.67
N ASP A 220 20.67 31.99 -1.42
CA ASP A 220 20.32 33.36 -1.03
C ASP A 220 19.26 33.40 0.09
N ALA A 221 18.96 34.61 0.59
CA ALA A 221 18.03 34.80 1.70
C ALA A 221 16.60 34.30 1.40
N ASP A 222 16.14 34.44 0.15
CA ASP A 222 14.80 34.02 -0.27
C ASP A 222 14.74 32.49 -0.38
N GLN A 223 15.77 31.87 -0.96
CA GLN A 223 15.94 30.43 -1.04
C GLN A 223 16.03 29.79 0.36
N LEU A 224 16.74 30.41 1.31
CA LEU A 224 16.82 29.93 2.69
C LEU A 224 15.47 29.99 3.40
N GLY A 225 14.67 31.03 3.15
CA GLY A 225 13.31 31.14 3.69
C GLY A 225 12.41 30.00 3.23
N ILE A 226 12.46 29.67 1.93
CA ILE A 226 11.70 28.56 1.34
C ILE A 226 12.21 27.21 1.89
N LEU A 227 13.53 27.02 1.99
CA LEU A 227 14.12 25.80 2.54
C LEU A 227 13.66 25.54 3.99
N ARG A 228 13.67 26.57 4.84
CA ARG A 228 13.19 26.46 6.23
C ARG A 228 11.74 26.03 6.29
N LYS A 229 10.88 26.63 5.46
CA LYS A 229 9.46 26.24 5.39
C LYS A 229 9.29 24.77 5.00
N ILE A 230 10.06 24.28 4.02
CA ILE A 230 10.05 22.86 3.61
C ILE A 230 10.52 21.94 4.75
N MET A 231 11.53 22.36 5.52
CA MET A 231 12.05 21.57 6.64
C MET A 231 11.10 21.56 7.84
N ASP A 232 10.48 22.70 8.17
CA ASP A 232 9.55 22.86 9.29
C ASP A 232 8.24 22.08 9.08
N GLU A 233 7.66 22.15 7.87
CA GLU A 233 6.44 21.39 7.49
C GLU A 233 6.61 19.87 7.61
N ASN A 234 7.85 19.35 7.61
CA ASN A 234 8.16 17.94 7.77
C ASN A 234 8.53 17.54 9.21
N THR A 235 8.65 18.49 10.13
CA THR A 235 8.98 18.25 11.55
C THR A 235 7.79 18.32 12.49
N GLU A 236 6.68 18.95 12.09
CA GLU A 236 5.44 18.91 12.88
C GLU A 236 4.81 17.51 12.79
N PRO A 237 4.45 16.88 13.93
CA PRO A 237 3.61 15.69 13.89
C PRO A 237 2.30 16.08 13.22
N ARG A 238 1.99 15.48 12.07
CA ARG A 238 0.63 15.52 11.53
C ARG A 238 -0.29 14.95 12.60
N HIS A 239 -0.97 15.83 13.33
CA HIS A 239 -1.89 15.51 14.41
C HIS A 239 -3.25 15.06 13.85
N ASP A 240 -3.25 14.23 12.80
CA ASP A 240 -4.47 13.86 12.11
C ASP A 240 -4.46 12.35 11.84
N TRP A 241 -4.79 11.53 12.85
CA TRP A 241 -5.39 10.19 12.72
C TRP A 241 -6.11 9.80 14.02
#